data_AF-A0A2M6VHD5-F1
#
_entry.id   AF-A0A2M6VHD5-F1
#
_cell.length_a   1.000
_cell.length_b   1.000
_cell.length_c   1.000
_cell.angle_alpha   90.00
_cell.angle_beta   90.00
_cell.angle_gamma   90.00
#
_symmetry.space_group_name_H-M   'P 1'
#
loop_
_entity.id
_entity.type
_entity.pdbx_description
1 polymer ?
#
loop_
_entity_poly.entity_id
_entity_poly.type
_entity_poly.pdbx_seq_one_letter_code
_entity_poly.pdbx_strand_id
1 'polypeptide(L)' 'MNKDQVKGRADQAVGKVKEVVGAAVGNKELELKGAIQKNVGVVQAKVGDIKSSISKA' A
#
# COMPACT_ATOMS: atom_id res chain seq x y z
N MET A 1 17.90 0.54 2.27
CA MET A 1 16.45 0.37 2.04
C MET A 1 16.27 -0.76 1.04
N ASN A 2 15.47 -1.78 1.37
CA ASN A 2 15.27 -2.92 0.48
C ASN A 2 14.21 -2.57 -0.59
N LYS A 3 14.28 -3.16 -1.79
CA LYS A 3 13.41 -2.83 -2.94
C LYS A 3 11.91 -2.98 -2.59
N ASP A 4 11.58 -3.96 -1.76
CA ASP A 4 10.20 -4.23 -1.33
C ASP A 4 9.60 -3.11 -0.48
N GLN A 5 10.40 -2.45 0.37
CA GLN A 5 9.93 -1.31 1.17
C GLN A 5 9.64 -0.09 0.30
N VAL A 6 10.46 0.16 -0.72
CA VAL A 6 10.23 1.26 -1.67
C VAL A 6 8.96 1.01 -2.47
N LYS A 7 8.76 -0.22 -2.95
CA LYS A 7 7.56 -0.62 -3.69
C LYS A 7 6.30 -0.50 -2.83
N GLY A 8 6.33 -0.96 -1.58
CA GLY A 8 5.20 -0.81 -0.65
C GLY A 8 4.84 0.65 -0.36
N ARG A 9 5.83 1.55 -0.24
CA ARG A 9 5.58 3.00 -0.09
C ARG A 9 4.98 3.62 -1.35
N ALA A 10 5.44 3.21 -2.52
CA ALA A 10 4.87 3.67 -3.80
C ALA A 10 3.40 3.21 -3.95
N ASP A 11 3.10 1.95 -3.64
CA ASP A 11 1.74 1.41 -3.69
C ASP A 11 0.81 2.09 -2.67
N GLN A 12 1.30 2.42 -1.47
CA GLN A 12 0.55 3.23 -0.50
C GLN A 12 0.23 4.62 -1.01
N ALA A 13 1.20 5.30 -1.64
CA ALA A 13 1.00 6.63 -2.21
C ALA A 13 -0.06 6.59 -3.33
N VAL A 14 0.04 5.61 -4.24
CA VAL A 14 -0.94 5.40 -5.32
C VAL A 14 -2.33 5.11 -4.76
N GLY A 15 -2.43 4.24 -3.74
CA GLY A 15 -3.70 3.94 -3.08
C GLY A 15 -4.34 5.19 -2.47
N LYS A 16 -3.55 6.01 -1.76
CA LYS A 16 -4.02 7.25 -1.14
C LYS A 16 -4.49 8.28 -2.16
N VAL A 17 -3.82 8.39 -3.31
CA VAL A 17 -4.25 9.26 -4.41
C VAL A 17 -5.59 8.79 -4.97
N LYS A 18 -5.76 7.49 -5.21
CA LYS A 18 -7.05 6.93 -5.68
C LYS A 18 -8.19 7.13 -4.69
N GLU A 19 -7.89 7.02 -3.39
CA GLU A 19 -8.84 7.27 -2.29
C GLU A 19 -9.33 8.72 -2.33
N VAL A 20 -8.40 9.69 -2.36
CA VAL A 20 -8.71 11.12 -2.38
C VAL A 20 -9.41 11.54 -3.67
N VAL A 21 -8.91 11.09 -4.82
CA VAL A 21 -9.54 11.42 -6.11
C VAL A 21 -10.93 10.81 -6.20
N GLY A 22 -11.10 9.55 -5.78
CA GLY A 22 -12.40 8.87 -5.73
C GLY A 22 -13.42 9.64 -4.89
N ALA A 23 -13.02 10.05 -3.68
CA ALA A 23 -13.85 10.88 -2.82
C ALA A 23 -14.18 12.24 -3.46
N ALA A 24 -13.19 12.89 -4.09
CA ALA A 24 -13.35 14.20 -4.71
C ALA A 24 -14.28 14.18 -5.94
N VAL A 25 -14.27 13.11 -6.73
CA VAL A 25 -15.13 12.97 -7.92
C VAL A 25 -16.41 12.15 -7.65
N GLY A 26 -16.67 11.76 -6.40
CA GLY A 26 -17.83 10.95 -6.02
C GLY A 26 -17.81 9.51 -6.54
N ASN A 27 -16.63 8.99 -6.93
CA ASN A 27 -16.47 7.63 -7.45
C ASN A 27 -16.07 6.68 -6.31
N LYS A 28 -17.09 6.02 -5.73
CA LYS A 28 -16.92 5.01 -4.66
C LYS A 28 -16.04 3.83 -5.05
N GLU A 29 -16.01 3.41 -6.31
CA GLU A 29 -15.18 2.28 -6.73
C GLU A 29 -13.69 2.66 -6.68
N LEU A 30 -13.36 3.89 -7.10
CA LEU A 30 -12.01 4.45 -7.04
C LEU A 30 -11.55 4.64 -5.59
N GLU A 31 -12.44 5.15 -4.73
CA GLU A 31 -12.19 5.29 -3.31
C GLU A 31 -11.89 3.94 -2.65
N LEU A 32 -12.75 2.95 -2.89
CA LEU A 32 -12.62 1.61 -2.35
C LEU A 32 -11.36 0.90 -2.87
N LYS A 33 -11.04 1.01 -4.16
CA LYS A 33 -9.78 0.50 -4.72
C LYS A 33 -8.56 1.13 -4.06
N GLY A 34 -8.60 2.44 -3.81
CA GLY A 34 -7.53 3.15 -3.11
C GLY A 34 -7.31 2.62 -1.68
N ALA A 35 -8.39 2.47 -0.93
CA ALA A 35 -8.38 1.94 0.43
C ALA A 35 -7.88 0.48 0.50
N ILE A 36 -8.37 -0.38 -0.39
CA ILE A 36 -7.93 -1.79 -0.49
C ILE A 36 -6.45 -1.86 -0.85
N GLN A 37 -6.01 -1.13 -1.87
CA GLN A 37 -4.62 -1.18 -2.33
C GLN A 37 -3.65 -0.69 -1.24
N LYS A 38 -4.03 0.35 -0.49
CA LYS A 38 -3.27 0.84 0.67
C LYS A 38 -3.16 -0.20 1.78
N ASN A 39 -4.27 -0.86 2.14
CA ASN A 39 -4.29 -1.89 3.18
C ASN A 39 -3.48 -3.12 2.78
N VAL A 40 -3.61 -3.58 1.53
CA VAL A 40 -2.80 -4.70 1.00
C VAL A 40 -1.31 -4.34 1.00
N GLY A 41 -0.95 -3.11 0.63
CA GLY A 41 0.44 -2.63 0.70
C GLY A 41 1.01 -2.62 2.12
N VAL A 42 0.23 -2.23 3.13
CA VAL A 42 0.63 -2.31 4.56
C VAL A 42 0.88 -3.76 4.97
N VAL A 43 -0.02 -4.67 4.60
CA VAL A 43 0.09 -6.10 4.95
C VAL A 43 1.33 -6.71 4.29
N GLN A 44 1.55 -6.46 3.01
CA GLN A 44 2.74 -6.93 2.30
C GLN A 44 4.03 -6.37 2.90
N ALA A 45 4.05 -5.08 3.26
CA ALA A 45 5.21 -4.47 3.92
C ALA A 45 5.52 -5.16 5.26
N LYS A 46 4.51 -5.39 6.11
CA LYS A 46 4.69 -6.12 7.37
C LYS A 46 5.20 -7.53 7.19
N VAL A 47 4.64 -8.28 6.24
CA VAL A 47 5.10 -9.65 5.93
C VAL A 47 6.54 -9.63 5.41
N GLY A 48 6.89 -8.65 4.57
CA GLY A 48 8.25 -8.45 4.08
C GLY A 48 9.24 -8.14 5.19
N ASP A 49 8.87 -7.27 6.14
CA ASP A 49 9.70 -6.92 7.30
C ASP A 49 9.92 -8.13 8.23
N ILE A 50 8.88 -8.94 8.48
CA ILE A 50 9.00 -10.20 9.25
C ILE A 50 9.95 -11.16 8.53
N LYS A 51 9.74 -11.38 7.22
CA LYS A 51 10.59 -12.27 6.42
C LYS A 51 12.04 -11.80 6.39
N SER A 52 12.27 -10.50 6.25
CA SER A 52 13.61 -9.92 6.29
C SER A 52 14.27 -10.02 7.66
N SER A 53 13.48 -10.02 8.74
CA SER A 53 13.99 -10.18 10.11
C SER A 53 14.38 -11.64 10.37
N ILE A 54 13.54 -12.59 9.93
CA ILE A 54 13.83 -14.03 10.00
C ILE A 54 15.03 -14.39 9.13
N SER A 55 15.15 -13.87 7.91
CA SER A 55 16.32 -14.13 7.04
C SER A 55 17.62 -13.49 7.53
N LYS A 56 17.57 -12.54 8.46
CA LYS A 56 18.76 -11.91 9.05
C LYS A 56 19.19 -12.57 10.38
N ALA A 57 18.35 -13.43 10.95
CA ALA A 57 18.68 -14.25 12.12
C ALA A 57 19.33 -15.56 11.68
#